data_AF-A0A7Z9VDJ5-F1
#
_entry.id   AF-A0A7Z9VDJ5-F1
#
_cell.length_a   1.000
_cell.length_b   1.000
_cell.length_c   1.000
_cell.angle_alpha   90.00
_cell.angle_beta   90.00
_cell.angle_gamma   90.00
#
_symmetry.space_group_name_H-M   'P 1'
#
loop_
_entity.id
_entity.type
_entity.pdbx_description
1 polymer ?
#
loop_
_entity_poly.entity_id
_entity_poly.type
_entity_poly.pdbx_seq_one_letter_code
_entity_poly.pdbx_strand_id
1 'polypeptide(L)'
;MSDGLDTTSTRGHWGSRWGFILAAAGSAVGLGNIWKFPYITGENGGGLFVLIYLACIAFVGLPIMLAEIMIGRAAQKQPVGAFRKLQGKDTPWTVVGWFGIVAGFIILSYYIVVAGWSMDFALKSVLNFTEPVEKVATIEAKSFRSTSSDEQLRSYLAQIRAQHEARDEINAIHRSVKPSVWEKHSIWQEVLKKNPSRSYSEDPELAEAVPLAQSKMAEKAEVSKQSLAEAMSHYQQMDIQDVSDEAEAAKRREVIAEKVGAIFGATASDGWTSSFWATLFMMITIIIVAGGISRGIERACKVLMPIL
;
A
#
# COMPACT_ATOMS: atom_id res chain seq x y z
N MET A 1 56.18 -4.57 -22.18
CA MET A 1 55.93 -4.10 -20.81
C MET A 1 54.56 -3.44 -20.79
N SER A 2 53.52 -4.24 -20.62
CA SER A 2 52.14 -3.79 -20.44
C SER A 2 51.55 -4.72 -19.39
N ASP A 3 51.84 -4.41 -18.12
CA ASP A 3 51.20 -5.06 -16.99
C ASP A 3 49.70 -4.79 -17.08
N GLY A 4 48.98 -5.76 -17.65
CA GLY A 4 47.55 -5.85 -17.52
C GLY A 4 47.24 -6.05 -16.05
N LEU A 5 46.65 -5.02 -15.44
CA LEU A 5 46.00 -5.13 -14.14
C LEU A 5 44.83 -6.09 -14.26
N ASP A 6 45.11 -7.39 -14.16
CA ASP A 6 44.12 -8.42 -13.87
C ASP A 6 43.58 -8.14 -12.45
N THR A 7 42.64 -7.21 -12.39
CA THR A 7 41.68 -7.12 -11.30
C THR A 7 40.72 -8.30 -11.44
N THR A 8 41.20 -9.52 -11.24
CA THR A 8 40.34 -10.64 -10.85
C THR A 8 39.73 -10.29 -9.51
N SER A 9 38.64 -9.51 -9.56
CA SER A 9 37.65 -9.39 -8.51
C SER A 9 37.17 -10.81 -8.23
N THR A 10 37.78 -11.46 -7.23
CA THR A 10 37.30 -12.73 -6.69
C THR A 10 35.84 -12.50 -6.31
N ARG A 11 34.92 -13.13 -7.02
CA ARG A 11 33.49 -12.95 -6.79
C ARG A 11 33.19 -13.25 -5.32
N GLY A 12 32.45 -12.35 -4.68
CA GLY A 12 31.97 -12.59 -3.32
C GLY A 12 31.12 -13.86 -3.26
N HIS A 13 31.46 -14.76 -2.36
CA HIS A 13 30.63 -15.90 -2.01
C HIS A 13 29.86 -15.61 -0.72
N TRP A 14 28.68 -16.20 -0.59
CA TRP A 14 27.93 -16.18 0.66
C TRP A 14 28.72 -16.92 1.74
N GLY A 15 28.89 -16.30 2.91
CA GLY A 15 29.53 -16.93 4.05
C GLY A 15 28.67 -18.04 4.66
N SER A 16 27.35 -18.03 4.42
CA SER A 16 26.43 -19.07 4.88
C SER A 16 25.22 -19.25 3.96
N ARG A 17 24.66 -20.48 3.95
CA ARG A 17 23.39 -20.79 3.25
C ARG A 17 22.21 -19.99 3.81
N TRP A 18 22.20 -19.77 5.12
CA TRP A 18 21.22 -18.91 5.78
C TRP A 18 21.33 -17.47 5.28
N GLY A 19 22.54 -16.90 5.20
CA GLY A 19 22.75 -15.57 4.63
C GLY A 19 22.14 -15.41 3.23
N PHE A 20 22.31 -16.41 2.37
CA PHE A 20 21.69 -16.42 1.04
C PHE A 20 20.15 -16.48 1.10
N ILE A 21 19.58 -17.42 1.86
CA ILE A 21 18.11 -17.58 1.98
C ILE A 21 17.48 -16.31 2.52
N LEU A 22 18.10 -15.71 3.53
CA LEU A 22 17.62 -14.51 4.20
C LEU A 22 17.68 -13.28 3.27
N ALA A 23 18.76 -13.11 2.52
CA ALA A 23 18.85 -12.04 1.53
C ALA A 23 17.82 -12.22 0.39
N ALA A 24 17.61 -13.45 -0.08
CA ALA A 24 16.61 -13.76 -1.10
C ALA A 24 15.18 -13.53 -0.60
N ALA A 25 14.87 -13.94 0.63
CA ALA A 25 13.57 -13.70 1.26
C ALA A 25 13.33 -12.19 1.45
N GLY A 26 14.34 -11.46 1.94
CA GLY A 26 14.27 -10.01 2.11
C GLY A 26 14.07 -9.25 0.79
N SER A 27 14.62 -9.75 -0.34
CA SER A 27 14.34 -9.14 -1.65
C SER A 27 12.97 -9.49 -2.22
N ALA A 28 12.38 -10.62 -1.79
CA ALA A 28 11.06 -11.07 -2.26
C ALA A 28 9.90 -10.45 -1.46
N VAL A 29 10.11 -10.18 -0.16
CA VAL A 29 9.11 -9.55 0.71
C VAL A 29 9.21 -8.03 0.55
N GLY A 30 8.23 -7.44 -0.16
CA GLY A 30 8.16 -6.00 -0.38
C GLY A 30 6.97 -5.33 0.32
N LEU A 31 6.97 -3.99 0.31
CA LEU A 31 5.88 -3.14 0.84
C LEU A 31 4.49 -3.50 0.27
N GLY A 32 4.43 -4.04 -0.96
CA GLY A 32 3.19 -4.51 -1.56
C GLY A 32 2.49 -5.60 -0.74
N ASN A 33 3.24 -6.44 -0.02
CA ASN A 33 2.65 -7.48 0.84
C ASN A 33 2.03 -6.88 2.11
N ILE A 34 2.45 -5.68 2.51
CA ILE A 34 1.97 -5.02 3.74
C ILE A 34 0.61 -4.36 3.50
N TRP A 35 0.44 -3.64 2.39
CA TRP A 35 -0.80 -2.87 2.15
C TRP A 35 -1.59 -3.34 0.93
N LYS A 36 -0.93 -3.69 -0.18
CA LYS A 36 -1.62 -3.93 -1.46
C LYS A 36 -2.27 -5.30 -1.47
N PHE A 37 -1.56 -6.30 -0.96
CA PHE A 37 -2.09 -7.67 -0.91
C PHE A 37 -3.35 -7.79 -0.03
N PRO A 38 -3.38 -7.30 1.23
CA PRO A 38 -4.61 -7.35 2.04
C PRO A 38 -5.76 -6.57 1.40
N TYR A 39 -5.46 -5.40 0.82
CA TYR A 39 -6.46 -4.56 0.16
C TYR A 39 -7.11 -5.28 -1.04
N ILE A 40 -6.30 -5.76 -1.99
CA ILE A 40 -6.80 -6.49 -3.17
C ILE A 40 -7.51 -7.77 -2.76
N THR A 41 -7.01 -8.48 -1.74
CA THR A 41 -7.67 -9.68 -1.22
C THR A 41 -9.06 -9.35 -0.67
N GLY A 42 -9.19 -8.29 0.14
CA GLY A 42 -10.49 -7.84 0.65
C GLY A 42 -11.46 -7.43 -0.45
N GLU A 43 -10.97 -6.75 -1.48
CA GLU A 43 -11.79 -6.33 -2.62
C GLU A 43 -12.21 -7.49 -3.53
N ASN A 44 -11.37 -8.53 -3.70
CA ASN A 44 -11.56 -9.58 -4.71
C ASN A 44 -12.06 -10.93 -4.16
N GLY A 45 -12.86 -10.91 -3.09
CA GLY A 45 -13.51 -12.13 -2.58
C GLY A 45 -12.73 -12.85 -1.47
N GLY A 46 -11.83 -12.14 -0.78
CA GLY A 46 -11.23 -12.59 0.48
C GLY A 46 -10.47 -13.90 0.34
N GLY A 47 -10.89 -14.92 1.10
CA GLY A 47 -10.23 -16.22 1.13
C GLY A 47 -10.15 -16.93 -0.23
N LEU A 48 -11.15 -16.78 -1.10
CA LEU A 48 -11.13 -17.42 -2.43
C LEU A 48 -10.04 -16.83 -3.32
N PHE A 49 -9.82 -15.52 -3.25
CA PHE A 49 -8.72 -14.85 -3.93
C PHE A 49 -7.38 -15.43 -3.51
N VAL A 50 -7.18 -15.67 -2.21
CA VAL A 50 -5.94 -16.24 -1.68
C VAL A 50 -5.68 -17.64 -2.24
N LEU A 51 -6.71 -18.49 -2.36
CA LEU A 51 -6.55 -19.84 -2.94
C LEU A 51 -6.11 -19.79 -4.40
N ILE A 52 -6.73 -18.93 -5.20
CA ILE A 52 -6.35 -18.73 -6.61
C ILE A 52 -4.94 -18.16 -6.70
N TYR A 53 -4.62 -17.17 -5.86
CA TYR A 53 -3.30 -16.57 -5.77
C TYR A 53 -2.21 -17.60 -5.46
N LEU A 54 -2.45 -18.51 -4.51
CA LEU A 54 -1.52 -19.60 -4.18
C LEU A 54 -1.35 -20.60 -5.33
N ALA A 55 -2.43 -20.93 -6.05
CA ALA A 55 -2.34 -21.76 -7.25
C ALA A 55 -1.48 -21.08 -8.33
N CYS A 56 -1.68 -19.79 -8.58
CA CYS A 56 -0.84 -19.02 -9.49
C CYS A 56 0.63 -18.98 -9.07
N ILE A 57 0.92 -18.84 -7.77
CA ILE A 57 2.31 -18.95 -7.27
C ILE A 57 2.87 -20.33 -7.59
N ALA A 58 2.13 -21.41 -7.31
CA ALA A 58 2.62 -22.77 -7.51
C ALA A 58 2.90 -23.09 -8.99
N PHE A 59 2.01 -22.68 -9.90
CA PHE A 59 2.08 -23.04 -11.32
C PHE A 59 2.80 -22.04 -12.21
N VAL A 60 2.93 -20.77 -11.78
CA VAL A 60 3.57 -19.72 -12.58
C VAL A 60 4.79 -19.14 -11.84
N GLY A 61 4.61 -18.72 -10.59
CA GLY A 61 5.68 -18.09 -9.81
C GLY A 61 6.88 -19.01 -9.54
N LEU A 62 6.64 -20.20 -9.00
CA LEU A 62 7.69 -21.16 -8.66
C LEU A 62 8.49 -21.62 -9.90
N PRO A 63 7.86 -21.99 -11.04
CA PRO A 63 8.61 -22.34 -12.24
C PRO A 63 9.49 -21.20 -12.78
N ILE A 64 8.98 -19.96 -12.79
CA ILE A 64 9.76 -18.79 -13.23
C ILE A 64 10.96 -18.58 -12.31
N MET A 65 10.74 -18.59 -10.99
CA MET A 65 11.83 -18.44 -10.01
C MET A 65 12.89 -19.53 -10.16
N LEU A 66 12.48 -20.79 -10.34
CA LEU A 66 13.40 -21.90 -10.57
C LEU A 66 14.20 -21.71 -11.87
N ALA A 67 13.56 -21.28 -12.95
CA ALA A 67 14.22 -20.99 -14.22
C ALA A 67 15.27 -19.88 -14.07
N GLU A 68 14.95 -18.78 -13.38
CA GLU A 68 15.88 -17.67 -13.14
C GLU A 68 17.09 -18.11 -12.30
N ILE A 69 16.85 -18.90 -11.24
CA ILE A 69 17.92 -19.47 -10.42
C ILE A 69 18.81 -20.41 -11.25
N MET A 70 18.22 -21.25 -12.10
CA MET A 70 18.96 -22.16 -12.97
C MET A 70 19.83 -21.41 -13.98
N ILE A 71 19.30 -20.38 -14.64
CA ILE A 71 20.05 -19.52 -15.57
C ILE A 71 21.21 -18.83 -14.84
N GLY A 72 20.94 -18.26 -13.66
CA GLY A 72 21.95 -17.62 -12.83
C GLY A 72 23.07 -18.58 -12.40
N ARG A 73 22.71 -19.81 -11.99
CA ARG A 73 23.67 -20.85 -11.59
C ARG A 73 24.51 -21.37 -12.74
N ALA A 74 23.92 -21.59 -13.92
CA ALA A 74 24.61 -22.07 -15.10
C ALA A 74 25.56 -21.01 -15.68
N ALA A 75 25.09 -19.76 -15.79
CA ALA A 75 25.89 -18.70 -16.35
C ALA A 75 26.95 -18.18 -15.38
N GLN A 76 26.64 -18.11 -14.08
CA GLN A 76 27.45 -17.42 -13.08
C GLN A 76 27.82 -16.01 -13.58
N LYS A 77 26.87 -15.21 -14.06
CA LYS A 77 27.08 -13.81 -14.47
C LYS A 77 25.82 -12.98 -14.20
N GLN A 78 25.98 -11.65 -14.17
CA GLN A 78 24.87 -10.71 -14.11
C GLN A 78 23.89 -10.90 -15.29
N PRO A 79 22.62 -10.46 -15.21
CA PRO A 79 21.56 -10.83 -16.16
C PRO A 79 21.95 -10.72 -17.65
N VAL A 80 22.45 -9.57 -18.09
CA VAL A 80 22.93 -9.37 -19.49
C VAL A 80 24.09 -10.31 -19.82
N GLY A 81 25.04 -10.46 -18.91
CA GLY A 81 26.18 -11.34 -19.07
C GLY A 81 25.80 -12.82 -19.08
N ALA A 82 24.69 -13.19 -18.42
CA ALA A 82 24.19 -14.55 -18.38
C ALA A 82 23.64 -14.98 -19.74
N PHE A 83 22.76 -14.18 -20.34
CA PHE A 83 22.26 -14.45 -21.69
C PHE A 83 23.38 -14.44 -22.74
N ARG A 84 24.32 -13.48 -22.65
CA ARG A 84 25.50 -13.44 -23.53
C ARG A 84 26.37 -14.71 -23.45
N LYS A 85 26.52 -15.29 -22.26
CA LYS A 85 27.33 -16.49 -22.06
C LYS A 85 26.61 -17.75 -22.52
N LEU A 86 25.31 -17.87 -22.26
CA LEU A 86 24.55 -19.08 -22.55
C LEU A 86 24.16 -19.22 -24.02
N GLN A 87 23.95 -18.10 -24.71
CA GLN A 87 23.39 -18.13 -26.06
C GLN A 87 24.20 -17.33 -27.11
N GLY A 88 25.09 -16.44 -26.69
CA GLY A 88 25.90 -15.60 -27.58
C GLY A 88 25.57 -14.11 -27.48
N LYS A 89 26.46 -13.26 -28.01
CA LYS A 89 26.34 -11.79 -27.89
C LYS A 89 25.31 -11.17 -28.84
N ASP A 90 25.11 -11.78 -30.01
CA ASP A 90 24.30 -11.22 -31.11
C ASP A 90 22.84 -11.68 -31.07
N THR A 91 22.42 -12.29 -29.96
CA THR A 91 21.08 -12.84 -29.82
C THR A 91 20.11 -11.81 -29.20
N PRO A 92 18.81 -11.87 -29.56
CA PRO A 92 17.82 -10.95 -29.01
C PRO A 92 17.60 -11.14 -27.50
N TRP A 93 18.01 -12.27 -26.93
CA TRP A 93 17.84 -12.57 -25.50
C TRP A 93 18.70 -11.68 -24.59
N THR A 94 19.75 -11.06 -25.13
CA THR A 94 20.50 -10.04 -24.40
C THR A 94 19.65 -8.81 -24.06
N VAL A 95 18.60 -8.54 -24.83
CA VAL A 95 17.63 -7.46 -24.58
C VAL A 95 16.81 -7.75 -23.32
N VAL A 96 16.41 -9.01 -23.08
CA VAL A 96 15.69 -9.40 -21.85
C VAL A 96 16.55 -9.12 -20.61
N GLY A 97 17.85 -9.40 -20.69
CA GLY A 97 18.79 -9.06 -19.62
C GLY A 97 18.86 -7.56 -19.34
N TRP A 98 18.80 -6.72 -20.38
CA TRP A 98 18.78 -5.27 -20.23
C TRP A 98 17.47 -4.76 -19.66
N PHE A 99 16.33 -5.33 -20.07
CA PHE A 99 15.03 -5.02 -19.48
C PHE A 99 15.02 -5.28 -17.97
N GLY A 100 15.62 -6.37 -17.50
CA GLY A 100 15.74 -6.63 -16.06
C GLY A 100 16.53 -5.54 -15.31
N ILE A 101 17.62 -5.03 -15.89
CA ILE A 101 18.42 -3.95 -15.29
C ILE A 101 17.64 -2.64 -15.26
N VAL A 102 17.00 -2.28 -16.38
CA VAL A 102 16.19 -1.05 -16.48
C VAL A 102 14.99 -1.10 -15.53
N ALA A 103 14.29 -2.22 -15.47
CA ALA A 103 13.18 -2.42 -14.54
C ALA A 103 13.66 -2.27 -13.09
N GLY A 104 14.79 -2.88 -12.72
CA GLY A 104 15.38 -2.73 -11.39
C GLY A 104 15.72 -1.27 -11.05
N PHE A 105 16.27 -0.52 -12.01
CA PHE A 105 16.57 0.90 -11.85
C PHE A 105 15.30 1.75 -11.65
N ILE A 106 14.26 1.53 -12.47
CA ILE A 106 12.97 2.23 -12.35
C ILE A 106 12.33 1.94 -10.99
N ILE A 107 12.31 0.67 -10.57
CA ILE A 107 11.79 0.27 -9.26
C ILE A 107 12.55 0.97 -8.14
N LEU A 108 13.89 0.95 -8.19
CA LEU A 108 14.73 1.61 -7.20
C LEU A 108 14.44 3.12 -7.08
N SER A 109 14.17 3.79 -8.21
CA SER A 109 13.97 5.25 -8.25
C SER A 109 12.81 5.76 -7.38
N TYR A 110 11.73 4.98 -7.23
CA TYR A 110 10.60 5.37 -6.37
C TYR A 110 10.67 4.68 -5.00
N TYR A 111 11.20 3.45 -4.92
CA TYR A 111 11.31 2.72 -3.65
C TYR A 111 12.21 3.45 -2.66
N ILE A 112 13.26 4.11 -3.13
CA ILE A 112 14.14 4.91 -2.29
C ILE A 112 13.41 6.06 -1.60
N VAL A 113 12.46 6.70 -2.28
CA VAL A 113 11.69 7.81 -1.74
C VAL A 113 10.79 7.31 -0.61
N VAL A 114 10.08 6.21 -0.85
CA VAL A 114 9.20 5.58 0.15
C VAL A 114 10.00 5.05 1.36
N ALA A 115 11.18 4.49 1.11
CA ALA A 115 12.09 4.06 2.17
C ALA A 115 12.62 5.25 2.99
N GLY A 116 12.90 6.38 2.34
CA GLY A 116 13.24 7.64 3.00
C GLY A 116 12.15 8.11 3.97
N TRP A 117 10.89 8.14 3.53
CA TRP A 117 9.76 8.47 4.42
C TRP A 117 9.62 7.50 5.58
N SER A 118 9.83 6.21 5.34
CA SER A 118 9.76 5.19 6.39
C SER A 118 10.86 5.40 7.44
N MET A 119 12.07 5.77 7.01
CA MET A 119 13.18 6.07 7.91
C MET A 119 12.95 7.34 8.74
N ASP A 120 12.42 8.39 8.11
CA ASP A 120 12.03 9.64 8.79
C ASP A 120 11.00 9.38 9.90
N PHE A 121 9.92 8.66 9.57
CA PHE A 121 8.87 8.32 10.53
C PHE A 121 9.35 7.35 11.61
N ALA A 122 10.26 6.43 11.30
CA ALA A 122 10.89 5.58 12.30
C ALA A 122 11.67 6.42 13.31
N LEU A 123 12.48 7.38 12.85
CA LEU A 123 13.23 8.26 13.76
C LEU A 123 12.30 9.18 14.55
N LYS A 124 11.32 9.82 13.90
CA LYS A 124 10.30 10.65 14.57
C LYS A 124 9.58 9.87 15.67
N SER A 125 9.24 8.61 15.42
CA SER A 125 8.57 7.74 16.42
C SER A 125 9.47 7.47 17.62
N VAL A 126 10.77 7.21 17.42
CA VAL A 126 11.74 7.05 18.51
C VAL A 126 11.94 8.35 19.30
N LEU A 127 11.86 9.50 18.62
CA LEU A 127 11.96 10.83 19.22
C LEU A 127 10.63 11.34 19.82
N ASN A 128 9.61 10.48 19.95
CA ASN A 128 8.30 10.78 20.54
C ASN A 128 7.58 11.98 19.89
N PHE A 129 7.62 12.11 18.55
CA PHE A 129 6.84 13.14 17.83
C PHE A 129 5.33 13.05 18.07
N THR A 130 4.86 11.92 18.62
CA THR A 130 3.47 11.65 18.95
C THR A 130 3.01 12.38 20.21
N GLU A 131 3.90 12.82 21.10
CA GLU A 131 3.52 13.46 22.38
C GLU A 131 2.73 14.76 22.17
N PRO A 132 3.15 15.71 21.29
CA PRO A 132 2.34 16.88 20.98
C PRO A 132 1.00 16.53 20.34
N VAL A 133 0.98 15.50 19.47
CA VAL A 133 -0.23 15.05 18.79
C VAL A 133 -1.24 14.49 19.80
N GLU A 134 -0.77 13.69 20.75
CA GLU A 134 -1.59 13.11 21.81
C GLU A 134 -2.18 14.17 22.73
N LYS A 135 -1.40 15.20 23.10
CA LYS A 135 -1.88 16.32 23.91
C LYS A 135 -3.01 17.07 23.22
N VAL A 136 -2.82 17.42 21.94
CA VAL A 136 -3.86 18.12 21.17
C VAL A 136 -5.11 17.25 21.02
N ALA A 137 -4.94 15.96 20.67
CA ALA A 137 -6.07 15.04 20.54
C ALA A 137 -6.85 14.86 21.84
N THR A 138 -6.17 14.84 22.98
CA THR A 138 -6.82 14.74 24.29
C THR A 138 -7.58 16.01 24.66
N ILE A 139 -7.01 17.19 24.37
CA ILE A 139 -7.68 18.47 24.62
C ILE A 139 -8.94 18.60 23.74
N GLU A 140 -8.83 18.29 22.45
CA GLU A 140 -9.96 18.38 21.52
C GLU A 140 -11.06 17.35 21.86
N ALA A 141 -10.69 16.12 22.22
CA ALA A 141 -11.65 15.09 22.63
C ALA A 141 -12.40 15.46 23.92
N LYS A 142 -11.69 15.98 24.93
CA LYS A 142 -12.31 16.46 26.18
C LYS A 142 -13.19 17.69 25.96
N SER A 143 -12.74 18.61 25.10
CA SER A 143 -13.54 19.77 24.71
C SER A 143 -14.84 19.32 24.03
N PHE A 144 -14.75 18.39 23.09
CA PHE A 144 -15.90 17.80 22.41
C PHE A 144 -16.89 17.16 23.38
N ARG A 145 -16.39 16.40 24.36
CA ARG A 145 -17.21 15.85 25.46
C ARG A 145 -17.94 16.93 26.26
N SER A 146 -17.25 18.02 26.62
CA SER A 146 -17.85 19.08 27.45
C SER A 146 -18.79 20.03 26.72
N THR A 147 -18.67 20.14 25.40
CA THR A 147 -19.42 21.11 24.58
C THR A 147 -20.56 20.50 23.80
N SER A 148 -20.52 19.19 23.55
CA SER A 148 -21.56 18.48 22.80
C SER A 148 -22.71 18.08 23.70
N SER A 149 -23.93 18.13 23.16
CA SER A 149 -25.10 17.55 23.82
C SER A 149 -25.08 16.02 23.75
N ASP A 150 -25.83 15.38 24.66
CA ASP A 150 -25.99 13.91 24.68
C ASP A 150 -26.46 13.35 23.33
N GLU A 151 -27.36 14.07 22.66
CA GLU A 151 -27.85 13.72 21.33
C GLU A 151 -26.75 13.84 20.26
N GLN A 152 -25.90 14.87 20.34
CA GLN A 152 -24.76 15.04 19.45
C GLN A 152 -23.74 13.90 19.62
N LEU A 153 -23.42 13.50 20.86
CA LEU A 153 -22.50 12.39 21.12
C LEU A 153 -23.03 11.06 20.56
N ARG A 154 -24.32 10.77 20.77
CA ARG A 154 -24.98 9.58 20.23
C ARG A 154 -25.02 9.59 18.70
N SER A 155 -25.37 10.72 18.09
CA SER A 155 -25.42 10.83 16.63
C SER A 155 -24.03 10.71 15.99
N TYR A 156 -22.99 11.26 16.62
CA TYR A 156 -21.60 11.14 16.18
C TYR A 156 -21.15 9.68 16.18
N LEU A 157 -21.34 8.96 17.28
CA LEU A 157 -21.00 7.54 17.37
C LEU A 157 -21.83 6.68 16.42
N ALA A 158 -23.14 6.96 16.31
CA ALA A 158 -24.02 6.26 15.39
C ALA A 158 -23.58 6.41 13.94
N GLN A 159 -23.17 7.62 13.52
CA GLN A 159 -22.63 7.86 12.18
C GLN A 159 -21.36 7.06 11.91
N ILE A 160 -20.41 7.05 12.84
CA ILE A 160 -19.16 6.28 12.71
C ILE A 160 -19.47 4.79 12.57
N ARG A 161 -20.29 4.26 13.47
CA ARG A 161 -20.65 2.84 13.48
C ARG A 161 -21.40 2.43 12.22
N ALA A 162 -22.39 3.22 11.82
CA ALA A 162 -23.17 2.98 10.61
C ALA A 162 -22.29 2.94 9.36
N GLN A 163 -21.30 3.84 9.27
CA GLN A 163 -20.34 3.81 8.16
C GLN A 163 -19.50 2.53 8.16
N HIS A 164 -19.08 2.03 9.32
CA HIS A 164 -18.32 0.79 9.43
C HIS A 164 -19.15 -0.45 9.08
N GLU A 165 -20.38 -0.55 9.60
CA GLU A 165 -21.28 -1.68 9.37
C GLU A 165 -21.77 -1.72 7.91
N ALA A 166 -22.15 -0.58 7.34
CA ALA A 166 -22.63 -0.50 5.96
C ALA A 166 -21.50 -0.72 4.92
N ARG A 167 -20.22 -0.62 5.31
CA ARG A 167 -19.10 -0.59 4.37
C ARG A 167 -19.05 -1.83 3.48
N ASP A 168 -19.14 -3.01 4.06
CA ASP A 168 -18.96 -4.26 3.31
C ASP A 168 -20.12 -4.53 2.36
N GLU A 169 -21.34 -4.20 2.77
CA GLU A 169 -22.55 -4.32 1.96
C GLU A 169 -22.57 -3.26 0.84
N ILE A 170 -22.25 -2.01 1.14
CA ILE A 170 -22.08 -0.96 0.12
C ILE A 170 -21.02 -1.35 -0.91
N ASN A 171 -19.91 -1.95 -0.47
CA ASN A 171 -18.86 -2.46 -1.35
C ASN A 171 -19.34 -3.68 -2.17
N ALA A 172 -20.16 -4.57 -1.59
CA ALA A 172 -20.78 -5.67 -2.33
C ALA A 172 -21.73 -5.16 -3.41
N ILE A 173 -22.57 -4.18 -3.10
CA ILE A 173 -23.46 -3.53 -4.09
C ILE A 173 -22.63 -2.87 -5.18
N HIS A 174 -21.55 -2.18 -4.83
CA HIS A 174 -20.65 -1.57 -5.82
C HIS A 174 -20.05 -2.62 -6.78
N ARG A 175 -19.58 -3.75 -6.23
CA ARG A 175 -19.00 -4.87 -6.99
C ARG A 175 -20.02 -5.64 -7.84
N SER A 176 -21.31 -5.59 -7.49
CA SER A 176 -22.37 -6.26 -8.26
C SER A 176 -22.58 -5.68 -9.66
N VAL A 177 -22.05 -4.48 -9.92
CA VAL A 177 -22.21 -3.73 -11.16
C VAL A 177 -20.86 -3.53 -11.83
N LYS A 178 -20.80 -3.66 -13.16
CA LYS A 178 -19.57 -3.46 -13.94
C LYS A 178 -19.02 -2.04 -13.75
N PRO A 179 -17.69 -1.84 -13.70
CA PRO A 179 -17.08 -0.51 -13.59
C PRO A 179 -17.55 0.48 -14.65
N SER A 180 -17.78 0.01 -15.88
CA SER A 180 -18.27 0.83 -16.99
C SER A 180 -19.65 1.46 -16.75
N VAL A 181 -20.51 0.83 -15.94
CA VAL A 181 -21.83 1.37 -15.61
C VAL A 181 -21.70 2.54 -14.64
N TRP A 182 -20.80 2.43 -13.65
CA TRP A 182 -20.49 3.52 -12.72
C TRP A 182 -19.86 4.72 -13.43
N GLU A 183 -18.96 4.46 -14.37
CA GLU A 183 -18.33 5.49 -15.21
C GLU A 183 -19.35 6.20 -16.10
N LYS A 184 -20.24 5.45 -16.77
CA LYS A 184 -21.31 6.04 -17.58
C LYS A 184 -22.25 6.91 -16.74
N HIS A 185 -22.56 6.48 -15.52
CA HIS A 185 -23.36 7.29 -14.59
C HIS A 185 -22.63 8.58 -14.19
N SER A 186 -21.33 8.53 -13.87
CA SER A 186 -20.58 9.73 -13.49
C SER A 186 -20.47 10.73 -14.64
N ILE A 187 -20.23 10.24 -15.87
CA ILE A 187 -20.26 11.05 -17.09
C ILE A 187 -21.63 11.71 -17.26
N TRP A 188 -22.72 10.95 -17.05
CA TRP A 188 -24.07 11.48 -17.15
C TRP A 188 -24.35 12.60 -16.13
N GLN A 189 -23.87 12.47 -14.89
CA GLN A 189 -23.98 13.53 -13.88
C GLN A 189 -23.27 14.82 -14.32
N GLU A 190 -22.10 14.72 -14.97
CA GLU A 190 -21.39 15.89 -15.51
C GLU A 190 -22.13 16.51 -16.72
N VAL A 191 -22.77 15.69 -17.55
CA VAL A 191 -23.62 16.17 -18.64
C VAL A 191 -24.83 16.93 -18.11
N LEU A 192 -25.50 16.40 -17.08
CA LEU A 192 -26.63 17.05 -16.43
C LEU A 192 -26.25 18.40 -15.80
N LYS A 193 -25.07 18.52 -15.20
CA LYS A 193 -24.58 19.81 -14.67
C LYS A 193 -24.46 20.89 -15.75
N LYS A 194 -24.07 20.50 -16.97
CA LYS A 194 -23.91 21.42 -18.11
C LYS A 194 -25.22 21.67 -18.86
N ASN A 195 -26.10 20.67 -18.94
CA ASN A 195 -27.40 20.74 -19.61
C ASN A 195 -28.46 19.98 -18.80
N PRO A 196 -29.15 20.66 -17.86
CA PRO A 196 -30.12 20.02 -16.96
C PRO A 196 -31.34 19.39 -17.65
N SER A 197 -31.66 19.83 -18.87
CA SER A 197 -32.83 19.36 -19.64
C SER A 197 -32.55 18.17 -20.55
N ARG A 198 -31.31 17.69 -20.64
CA ARG A 198 -30.95 16.57 -21.53
C ARG A 198 -31.45 15.25 -20.97
N SER A 199 -31.92 14.35 -21.85
CA SER A 199 -32.34 13.00 -21.47
C SER A 199 -31.25 11.96 -21.81
N TYR A 200 -31.06 10.98 -20.93
CA TYR A 200 -30.16 9.85 -21.15
C TYR A 200 -30.72 8.85 -22.17
N SER A 201 -32.01 8.96 -22.52
CA SER A 201 -32.68 8.09 -23.50
C SER A 201 -32.17 8.26 -24.93
N GLU A 202 -31.43 9.33 -25.22
CA GLU A 202 -30.85 9.62 -26.53
C GLU A 202 -29.63 8.75 -26.86
N ASP A 203 -28.96 8.21 -25.83
CA ASP A 203 -27.78 7.36 -25.98
C ASP A 203 -28.12 5.93 -25.52
N PRO A 204 -28.11 4.94 -26.43
CA PRO A 204 -28.44 3.54 -26.12
C PRO A 204 -27.62 2.97 -24.97
N GLU A 205 -26.35 3.39 -24.83
CA GLU A 205 -25.47 2.88 -23.78
C GLU A 205 -25.76 3.50 -22.41
N LEU A 206 -26.19 4.77 -22.37
CA LEU A 206 -26.60 5.45 -21.14
C LEU A 206 -28.01 5.03 -20.70
N ALA A 207 -28.87 4.70 -21.65
CA ALA A 207 -30.25 4.26 -21.40
C ALA A 207 -30.33 3.00 -20.53
N GLU A 208 -29.37 2.08 -20.66
CA GLU A 208 -29.29 0.88 -19.81
C GLU A 208 -28.48 1.12 -18.53
N ALA A 209 -27.34 1.81 -18.64
CA ALA A 209 -26.40 1.96 -17.52
C ALA A 209 -26.89 2.93 -16.44
N VAL A 210 -27.52 4.06 -16.82
CA VAL A 210 -27.91 5.11 -15.86
C VAL A 210 -29.00 4.63 -14.90
N PRO A 211 -30.10 3.99 -15.34
CA PRO A 211 -31.13 3.48 -14.43
C PRO A 211 -30.61 2.39 -13.49
N LEU A 212 -29.74 1.50 -13.99
CA LEU A 212 -29.11 0.45 -13.18
C LEU A 212 -28.19 1.04 -12.11
N ALA A 213 -27.39 2.05 -12.44
CA ALA A 213 -26.57 2.74 -11.45
C ALA A 213 -27.43 3.48 -10.42
N GLN A 214 -28.51 4.14 -10.85
CA GLN A 214 -29.43 4.85 -9.96
C GLN A 214 -30.12 3.90 -8.97
N SER A 215 -30.59 2.73 -9.43
CA SER A 215 -31.22 1.74 -8.54
C SER A 215 -30.23 1.21 -7.50
N LYS A 216 -28.99 0.94 -7.91
CA LYS A 216 -27.92 0.46 -7.01
C LYS A 216 -27.44 1.55 -6.05
N MET A 217 -27.54 2.82 -6.42
CA MET A 217 -27.32 3.94 -5.50
C MET A 217 -28.46 4.09 -4.49
N ALA A 218 -29.72 3.86 -4.92
CA ALA A 218 -30.86 3.85 -4.01
C ALA A 218 -30.71 2.73 -2.97
N GLU A 219 -30.32 1.53 -3.41
CA GLU A 219 -30.01 0.38 -2.53
C GLU A 219 -28.90 0.72 -1.53
N LYS A 220 -27.79 1.33 -1.97
CA LYS A 220 -26.73 1.81 -1.06
C LYS A 220 -27.24 2.84 -0.04
N ALA A 221 -28.14 3.74 -0.46
CA ALA A 221 -28.73 4.74 0.41
C ALA A 221 -29.69 4.11 1.44
N GLU A 222 -30.42 3.07 1.06
CA GLU A 222 -31.26 2.29 1.99
C GLU A 222 -30.43 1.55 3.02
N VAL A 223 -29.37 0.84 2.60
CA VAL A 223 -28.42 0.19 3.52
C VAL A 223 -27.84 1.20 4.51
N SER A 224 -27.36 2.34 4.03
CA SER A 224 -26.80 3.38 4.91
C SER A 224 -27.83 3.93 5.90
N LYS A 225 -29.11 4.05 5.51
CA LYS A 225 -30.19 4.49 6.40
C LYS A 225 -30.50 3.42 7.45
N GLN A 226 -30.54 2.15 7.04
CA GLN A 226 -30.79 1.03 7.95
C GLN A 226 -29.68 0.91 9.00
N SER A 227 -28.41 0.88 8.57
CA SER A 227 -27.27 0.82 9.51
C SER A 227 -27.24 2.02 10.45
N LEU A 228 -27.63 3.21 9.98
CA LEU A 228 -27.75 4.39 10.85
C LEU A 228 -28.87 4.24 11.89
N ALA A 229 -30.04 3.75 11.49
CA ALA A 229 -31.14 3.52 12.42
C ALA A 229 -30.80 2.48 13.50
N GLU A 230 -30.15 1.38 13.10
CA GLU A 230 -29.66 0.34 14.00
C GLU A 230 -28.61 0.88 14.98
N ALA A 231 -27.61 1.61 14.48
CA ALA A 231 -26.58 2.24 15.31
C ALA A 231 -27.16 3.29 16.26
N MET A 232 -28.12 4.12 15.80
CA MET A 232 -28.82 5.09 16.67
C MET A 232 -29.58 4.38 17.79
N SER A 233 -30.28 3.29 17.48
CA SER A 233 -31.00 2.49 18.49
C SER A 233 -30.04 1.92 19.53
N HIS A 234 -28.87 1.43 19.10
CA HIS A 234 -27.84 0.92 20.00
C HIS A 234 -27.36 1.99 20.99
N TYR A 235 -26.97 3.18 20.51
CA TYR A 235 -26.45 4.25 21.38
C TYR A 235 -27.54 4.96 22.19
N GLN A 236 -28.82 4.85 21.80
CA GLN A 236 -29.95 5.32 22.62
C GLN A 236 -30.16 4.48 23.88
N GLN A 237 -29.86 3.18 23.82
CA GLN A 237 -30.01 2.24 24.94
C GLN A 237 -28.82 2.27 25.90
N MET A 238 -27.69 2.82 25.47
CA MET A 238 -26.45 2.88 26.21
C MET A 238 -26.46 4.02 27.25
N ASP A 239 -25.81 3.80 28.39
CA ASP A 239 -25.67 4.82 29.43
C ASP A 239 -24.87 6.02 28.92
N ILE A 240 -25.22 7.21 29.39
CA ILE A 240 -24.62 8.44 28.90
C ILE A 240 -23.12 8.54 29.23
N GLN A 241 -22.67 7.95 30.34
CA GLN A 241 -21.23 7.93 30.67
C GLN A 241 -20.46 7.08 29.67
N ASP A 242 -20.97 5.88 29.36
CA ASP A 242 -20.33 4.98 28.39
C ASP A 242 -20.32 5.60 26.99
N VAL A 243 -21.42 6.24 26.56
CA VAL A 243 -21.49 6.99 25.31
C VAL A 243 -20.47 8.12 25.27
N SER A 244 -20.34 8.87 26.37
CA SER A 244 -19.42 9.98 26.46
C SER A 244 -17.96 9.53 26.41
N ASP A 245 -17.61 8.43 27.08
CA ASP A 245 -16.26 7.88 27.09
C ASP A 245 -15.90 7.27 25.73
N GLU A 246 -16.85 6.58 25.08
CA GLU A 246 -16.66 6.05 23.72
C GLU A 246 -16.52 7.19 22.69
N ALA A 247 -17.33 8.24 22.80
CA ALA A 247 -17.25 9.42 21.94
C ALA A 247 -15.92 10.17 22.10
N GLU A 248 -15.44 10.34 23.34
CA GLU A 248 -14.11 10.91 23.61
C GLU A 248 -13.00 10.06 22.99
N ALA A 249 -13.04 8.73 23.17
CA ALA A 249 -12.06 7.82 22.61
C ALA A 249 -12.09 7.80 21.06
N ALA A 250 -13.28 7.83 20.46
CA ALA A 250 -13.46 7.92 19.01
C ALA A 250 -12.92 9.25 18.46
N LYS A 251 -13.28 10.38 19.08
CA LYS A 251 -12.80 11.71 18.68
C LYS A 251 -11.29 11.83 18.81
N ARG A 252 -10.70 11.29 19.88
CA ARG A 252 -9.25 11.25 20.05
C ARG A 252 -8.56 10.50 18.90
N ARG A 253 -9.09 9.34 18.48
CA ARG A 253 -8.55 8.59 17.34
C ARG A 253 -8.67 9.35 16.03
N GLU A 254 -9.81 10.02 15.79
CA GLU A 254 -10.02 10.87 14.61
C GLU A 254 -8.97 11.98 14.54
N VAL A 255 -8.80 12.74 15.62
CA VAL A 255 -7.83 13.85 15.68
C VAL A 255 -6.40 13.34 15.50
N ILE A 256 -6.02 12.22 16.14
CA ILE A 256 -4.69 11.63 15.93
C ILE A 256 -4.48 11.29 14.45
N ALA A 257 -5.44 10.61 13.82
CA ALA A 257 -5.34 10.22 12.42
C ALA A 257 -5.22 11.44 11.49
N GLU A 258 -6.01 12.50 11.74
CA GLU A 258 -5.96 13.74 10.98
C GLU A 258 -4.59 14.44 11.12
N LYS A 259 -4.10 14.64 12.36
CA LYS A 259 -2.82 15.32 12.61
C LYS A 259 -1.65 14.52 12.06
N VAL A 260 -1.62 13.21 12.25
CA VAL A 260 -0.56 12.34 11.67
C VAL A 260 -0.62 12.37 10.15
N GLY A 261 -1.82 12.32 9.57
CA GLY A 261 -2.04 12.46 8.13
C GLY A 261 -1.54 13.80 7.58
N ALA A 262 -1.78 14.90 8.31
CA ALA A 262 -1.29 16.23 7.95
C ALA A 262 0.25 16.31 8.02
N ILE A 263 0.87 15.74 9.05
CA ILE A 263 2.33 15.66 9.18
C ILE A 263 2.93 14.86 8.03
N PHE A 264 2.32 13.72 7.68
CA PHE A 264 2.73 12.92 6.53
C PHE A 264 2.58 13.70 5.22
N GLY A 265 1.42 14.32 4.98
CA GLY A 265 1.18 15.13 3.79
C GLY A 265 2.19 16.27 3.64
N ALA A 266 2.49 16.98 4.72
CA ALA A 266 3.52 18.03 4.75
C ALA A 266 4.90 17.46 4.40
N THR A 267 5.30 16.36 5.03
CA THR A 267 6.59 15.69 4.77
C THR A 267 6.71 15.18 3.34
N ALA A 268 5.64 14.59 2.79
CA ALA A 268 5.61 14.06 1.44
C ALA A 268 5.60 15.17 0.38
N SER A 269 5.01 16.33 0.69
CA SER A 269 5.01 17.51 -0.18
C SER A 269 6.31 18.33 -0.13
N ASP A 270 7.07 18.22 0.97
CA ASP A 270 8.35 18.90 1.11
C ASP A 270 9.45 18.13 0.36
N GLY A 271 9.70 18.58 -0.86
CA GLY A 271 10.74 18.01 -1.74
C GLY A 271 12.13 18.01 -1.12
N TRP A 272 12.47 18.96 -0.23
CA TRP A 272 13.78 19.02 0.39
C TRP A 272 13.95 17.94 1.47
N THR A 273 13.02 17.86 2.42
CA THR A 273 13.02 16.83 3.46
C THR A 273 12.94 15.43 2.84
N SER A 274 12.05 15.24 1.85
CA SER A 274 11.93 13.97 1.15
C SER A 274 13.22 13.58 0.42
N SER A 275 13.88 14.53 -0.25
CA SER A 275 15.14 14.27 -0.96
C SER A 275 16.30 13.99 0.00
N PHE A 276 16.35 14.68 1.14
CA PHE A 276 17.34 14.45 2.19
C PHE A 276 17.26 13.00 2.71
N TRP A 277 16.07 12.56 3.12
CA TRP A 277 15.88 11.20 3.64
C TRP A 277 16.11 10.12 2.59
N ALA A 278 15.66 10.34 1.35
CA ALA A 278 15.95 9.43 0.25
C ALA A 278 17.47 9.31 -0.01
N THR A 279 18.18 10.44 0.00
CA THR A 279 19.64 10.46 -0.18
C THR A 279 20.35 9.77 0.98
N LEU A 280 19.93 10.02 2.22
CA LEU A 280 20.49 9.35 3.40
C LEU A 280 20.30 7.83 3.31
N PHE A 281 19.09 7.38 2.95
CA PHE A 281 18.80 5.97 2.75
C PHE A 281 19.65 5.36 1.62
N MET A 282 19.84 6.10 0.51
CA MET A 282 20.72 5.69 -0.59
C MET A 282 22.16 5.50 -0.12
N MET A 283 22.68 6.46 0.65
CA MET A 283 24.06 6.42 1.15
C MET A 283 24.28 5.20 2.04
N ILE A 284 23.34 4.91 2.94
CA ILE A 284 23.38 3.70 3.78
C ILE A 284 23.37 2.45 2.89
N THR A 285 22.51 2.41 1.88
CA THR A 285 22.41 1.28 0.93
C THR A 285 23.71 1.10 0.16
N ILE A 286 24.31 2.18 -0.35
CA ILE A 286 25.58 2.17 -1.07
C ILE A 286 26.70 1.66 -0.17
N ILE A 287 26.77 2.11 1.09
CA ILE A 287 27.78 1.65 2.06
C ILE A 287 27.65 0.14 2.31
N ILE A 288 26.42 -0.37 2.49
CA ILE A 288 26.17 -1.80 2.68
C ILE A 288 26.60 -2.58 1.43
N VAL A 289 26.22 -2.13 0.23
CA VAL A 289 26.54 -2.81 -1.03
C VAL A 289 28.04 -2.74 -1.34
N ALA A 290 28.71 -1.63 -1.03
CA ALA A 290 30.15 -1.46 -1.18
C ALA A 290 30.95 -2.44 -0.32
N GLY A 291 30.40 -2.88 0.82
CA GLY A 291 30.94 -3.96 1.65
C GLY A 291 30.88 -5.35 1.00
N GLY A 292 30.23 -5.50 -0.16
CA GLY A 292 30.08 -6.77 -0.86
C GLY A 292 29.13 -7.75 -0.17
N ILE A 293 29.11 -9.00 -0.64
CA ILE A 293 28.12 -10.01 -0.21
C ILE A 293 28.30 -10.39 1.26
N SER A 294 29.50 -10.84 1.67
CA SER A 294 29.68 -11.41 3.02
C SER A 294 29.84 -10.33 4.11
N ARG A 295 30.59 -9.24 3.83
CA ARG A 295 30.84 -8.18 4.83
C ARG A 295 29.77 -7.09 4.84
N GLY A 296 29.05 -6.91 3.73
CA GLY A 296 27.98 -5.93 3.57
C GLY A 296 26.61 -6.55 3.76
N ILE A 297 26.06 -7.11 2.68
CA ILE A 297 24.66 -7.58 2.60
C ILE A 297 24.34 -8.63 3.66
N GLU A 298 25.15 -9.69 3.76
CA GLU A 298 24.91 -10.78 4.72
C GLU A 298 24.98 -10.28 6.17
N ARG A 299 25.89 -9.35 6.48
CA ARG A 299 26.01 -8.78 7.82
C ARG A 299 24.80 -7.89 8.15
N ALA A 300 24.37 -7.05 7.21
CA ALA A 300 23.19 -6.22 7.36
C ALA A 300 21.94 -7.07 7.61
N CYS A 301 21.74 -8.12 6.81
CA CYS A 301 20.63 -9.06 7.01
C CYS A 301 20.67 -9.70 8.42
N LYS A 302 21.82 -10.17 8.89
CA LYS A 302 21.95 -10.79 10.23
C LYS A 302 21.68 -9.81 11.38
N VAL A 303 21.99 -8.53 11.21
CA VAL A 303 21.78 -7.50 12.23
C VAL A 303 20.34 -6.98 12.23
N LEU A 304 19.75 -6.79 11.05
CA LEU A 304 18.40 -6.24 10.93
C LEU A 304 17.30 -7.26 11.26
N MET A 305 17.55 -8.56 11.06
CA MET A 305 16.51 -9.57 11.24
C MET A 305 16.04 -9.77 12.68
N PRO A 306 16.91 -9.75 13.71
CA PRO A 306 16.47 -9.81 15.10
C PRO A 306 15.70 -8.56 15.57
N ILE A 307 15.78 -7.47 14.80
CA ILE A 307 15.15 -6.17 15.10
C ILE A 307 13.75 -6.05 14.46
N LEU A 308 13.49 -6.84 13.41
CA LEU A 308 12.21 -6.94 12.69
C LEU A 308 11.27 -7.96 13.35
#